data_AF-A0A533UDW3-F1
#
_entry.id   AF-A0A533UDW3-F1
#
_cell.length_a   1.000
_cell.length_b   1.000
_cell.length_c   1.000
_cell.angle_alpha   90.00
_cell.angle_beta   90.00
_cell.angle_gamma   90.00
#
_symmetry.space_group_name_H-M   'P 1'
#
loop_
_entity.id
_entity.type
_entity.pdbx_description
1 polymer ?
#
loop_
_entity_poly.entity_id
_entity_poly.type
_entity_poly.pdbx_seq_one_letter_code
_entity_poly.pdbx_strand_id
1 'polypeptide(L)'
;MDHIENETADREKMTSNKAESIPVNVDFILNHFRNRLFPRTISTYKSRGKQLEVFGKDEMIAAYEDSDFVDCRVNAYPSYTQYKGIQRYPPDFIFADLDLTTFKSIDKLEGALSTTLRIIGSKINGTPTVLWTGNGYHIYQPLNSVVLEEYEQFSQFDYPSLIFIRFAEFYLTSGKSDPSHNPSFKSCMIRIPGSYNSKYAKNNLVKIIQKWDGYRPPISLLLGAFHA
;
A
#
# COMPACT_ATOMS: atom_id res chain seq x y z
N MET A 1 35.17 28.80 1.59
CA MET A 1 33.88 29.14 0.96
C MET A 1 33.45 28.03 0.01
N ASP A 2 34.38 27.48 -0.78
CA ASP A 2 34.15 26.42 -1.79
C ASP A 2 33.59 25.08 -1.28
N HIS A 3 33.75 24.74 0.01
CA HIS A 3 33.19 23.50 0.57
C HIS A 3 31.69 23.59 0.91
N ILE A 4 31.18 24.79 1.22
CA ILE A 4 29.77 24.99 1.60
C ILE A 4 28.91 25.10 0.33
N GLU A 5 29.42 25.76 -0.72
CA GLU A 5 28.70 25.88 -2.00
C GLU A 5 28.51 24.52 -2.70
N ASN A 6 29.50 23.62 -2.62
CA ASN A 6 29.38 22.28 -3.19
C ASN A 6 28.36 21.39 -2.43
N GLU A 7 28.30 21.45 -1.11
CA GLU A 7 27.28 20.72 -0.33
C GLU A 7 25.85 21.24 -0.60
N THR A 8 25.72 22.54 -0.86
CA THR A 8 24.42 23.17 -1.13
C THR A 8 23.94 22.80 -2.53
N ALA A 9 24.83 22.82 -3.53
CA ALA A 9 24.54 22.40 -4.90
C ALA A 9 24.22 20.90 -5.01
N ASP A 10 24.92 20.02 -4.28
CA ASP A 10 24.62 18.58 -4.25
C ASP A 10 23.30 18.27 -3.55
N ARG A 11 22.95 19.02 -2.49
CA ARG A 11 21.63 18.93 -1.86
C ARG A 11 20.54 19.37 -2.81
N GLU A 12 20.70 20.51 -3.48
CA GLU A 12 19.75 21.05 -4.45
C GLU A 12 19.53 20.10 -5.64
N LYS A 13 20.61 19.51 -6.18
CA LYS A 13 20.55 18.54 -7.26
C LYS A 13 19.92 17.22 -6.84
N MET A 14 20.14 16.79 -5.59
CA MET A 14 19.49 15.59 -5.03
C MET A 14 18.00 15.83 -4.70
N THR A 15 17.60 17.05 -4.32
CA THR A 15 16.18 17.43 -4.19
C THR A 15 15.50 17.57 -5.56
N SER A 16 16.18 18.12 -6.57
CA SER A 16 15.70 18.24 -7.95
C SER A 16 15.39 16.86 -8.56
N ASN A 17 16.33 15.91 -8.45
CA ASN A 17 16.12 14.53 -8.94
C ASN A 17 15.03 13.78 -8.16
N LYS A 18 14.76 14.15 -6.90
CA LYS A 18 13.68 13.57 -6.09
C LYS A 18 12.32 14.13 -6.47
N ALA A 19 12.21 15.44 -6.64
CA ALA A 19 10.97 16.12 -7.05
C ALA A 19 10.48 15.60 -8.41
N GLU A 20 11.39 15.35 -9.37
CA GLU A 20 11.03 14.75 -10.67
C GLU A 20 10.57 13.29 -10.56
N SER A 21 10.99 12.54 -9.52
CA SER A 21 10.67 11.12 -9.35
C SER A 21 9.32 10.86 -8.64
N ILE A 22 8.84 11.80 -7.81
CA ILE A 22 7.61 11.59 -7.03
C ILE A 22 6.35 11.54 -7.90
N PRO A 23 6.12 12.43 -8.87
CA PRO A 23 5.00 12.30 -9.80
C PRO A 23 4.97 10.95 -10.52
N VAL A 24 6.13 10.45 -10.96
CA VAL A 24 6.27 9.13 -11.58
C VAL A 24 5.93 8.00 -10.60
N ASN A 25 6.38 8.10 -9.35
CA ASN A 25 6.07 7.11 -8.31
C ASN A 25 4.59 7.16 -7.87
N VAL A 26 3.97 8.34 -7.90
CA VAL A 26 2.53 8.52 -7.71
C VAL A 26 1.77 7.83 -8.83
N ASP A 27 2.12 8.07 -10.10
CA ASP A 27 1.50 7.39 -11.24
C ASP A 27 1.69 5.86 -11.17
N PHE A 28 2.89 5.40 -10.78
CA PHE A 28 3.15 3.99 -10.52
C PHE A 28 2.20 3.41 -9.47
N ILE A 29 2.01 4.09 -8.34
CA ILE A 29 1.09 3.63 -7.30
C ILE A 29 -0.37 3.67 -7.77
N LEU A 30 -0.80 4.76 -8.41
CA LEU A 30 -2.16 4.89 -8.94
C LEU A 30 -2.50 3.80 -9.97
N ASN A 31 -1.53 3.28 -10.72
CA ASN A 31 -1.72 2.17 -11.66
C ASN A 31 -2.17 0.86 -10.99
N HIS A 32 -1.91 0.70 -9.70
CA HIS A 32 -2.35 -0.48 -8.96
C HIS A 32 -3.87 -0.45 -8.70
N PHE A 33 -4.50 0.73 -8.72
CA PHE A 33 -5.92 0.87 -8.44
C PHE A 33 -6.74 0.58 -9.69
N ARG A 34 -7.80 -0.21 -9.56
CA ARG A 34 -8.64 -0.63 -10.70
C ARG A 34 -9.18 0.57 -11.46
N ASN A 35 -9.73 1.53 -10.73
CA ASN A 35 -10.14 2.82 -11.27
C ASN A 35 -9.37 3.89 -10.49
N ARG A 36 -8.63 4.75 -11.20
CA ARG A 36 -7.87 5.89 -10.62
C ARG A 36 -8.80 7.02 -10.15
N LEU A 37 -9.97 6.64 -9.62
CA LEU A 37 -11.02 7.54 -9.20
C LEU A 37 -10.55 8.37 -8.02
N PHE A 38 -10.94 9.62 -8.06
CA PHE A 38 -10.91 10.58 -6.97
C PHE A 38 -12.36 10.91 -6.58
N PRO A 39 -12.61 11.41 -5.37
CA PRO A 39 -11.61 11.73 -4.35
C PRO A 39 -11.03 10.50 -3.64
N ARG A 40 -9.83 10.70 -3.07
CA ARG A 40 -9.11 9.73 -2.25
C ARG A 40 -8.60 10.42 -1.00
N THR A 41 -8.41 9.64 0.05
CA THR A 41 -7.71 10.14 1.22
C THR A 41 -6.21 9.94 1.10
N ILE A 42 -5.45 10.94 1.57
CA ILE A 42 -4.00 10.90 1.74
C ILE A 42 -3.64 11.20 3.18
N SER A 43 -2.42 10.85 3.58
CA SER A 43 -1.82 11.30 4.84
C SER A 43 -0.40 11.73 4.55
N THR A 44 0.07 12.72 5.30
CA THR A 44 1.45 13.23 5.24
C THR A 44 1.97 13.48 6.64
N TYR A 45 3.23 13.83 6.78
CA TYR A 45 3.78 14.25 8.06
C TYR A 45 3.04 15.49 8.60
N LYS A 46 2.80 16.48 7.72
CA LYS A 46 2.05 17.70 8.08
C LYS A 46 0.60 17.44 8.48
N SER A 47 -0.03 16.37 7.99
CA SER A 47 -1.39 16.01 8.40
C SER A 47 -1.47 15.45 9.83
N ARG A 48 -0.33 15.17 10.49
CA ARG A 48 -0.24 14.68 11.88
C ARG A 48 -1.10 13.44 12.13
N GLY A 49 -1.08 12.50 11.17
CA GLY A 49 -1.84 11.26 11.22
C GLY A 49 -3.31 11.38 10.81
N LYS A 50 -3.79 12.58 10.44
CA LYS A 50 -5.12 12.75 9.85
C LYS A 50 -5.09 12.36 8.38
N GLN A 51 -6.20 11.78 7.92
CA GLN A 51 -6.45 11.57 6.51
C GLN A 51 -7.12 12.83 5.92
N LEU A 52 -6.57 13.35 4.82
CA LEU A 52 -7.07 14.50 4.07
C LEU A 52 -7.64 14.01 2.74
N GLU A 53 -8.80 14.54 2.34
CA GLU A 53 -9.37 14.25 1.02
C GLU A 53 -8.69 15.11 -0.04
N VAL A 54 -8.35 14.49 -1.17
CA VAL A 54 -7.84 15.15 -2.38
C VAL A 54 -8.67 14.71 -3.58
N PHE A 55 -8.89 15.63 -4.52
CA PHE A 55 -9.80 15.48 -5.67
C PHE A 55 -9.06 15.21 -6.98
N GLY A 56 -7.73 15.18 -6.96
CA GLY A 56 -6.93 14.86 -8.12
C GLY A 56 -5.49 14.53 -7.79
N LYS A 57 -4.76 14.08 -8.82
CA LYS A 57 -3.34 13.75 -8.71
C LYS A 57 -2.50 14.97 -8.34
N ASP A 58 -2.79 16.13 -8.94
CA ASP A 58 -1.99 17.34 -8.75
C ASP A 58 -2.11 17.87 -7.32
N GLU A 59 -3.33 17.84 -6.74
CA GLU A 59 -3.56 18.19 -5.34
C GLU A 59 -2.82 17.24 -4.38
N MET A 60 -2.84 15.94 -4.69
CA MET A 60 -2.08 14.95 -3.94
C MET A 60 -0.57 15.21 -3.98
N ILE A 61 -0.02 15.53 -5.16
CA ILE A 61 1.42 15.86 -5.33
C ILE A 61 1.75 17.13 -4.55
N ALA A 62 0.95 18.20 -4.68
CA ALA A 62 1.15 19.44 -3.95
C ALA A 62 1.15 19.24 -2.42
N ALA A 63 0.27 18.37 -1.90
CA ALA A 63 0.25 18.02 -0.48
C ALA A 63 1.51 17.24 -0.04
N TYR A 64 2.07 16.41 -0.91
CA TYR A 64 3.33 15.70 -0.65
C TYR A 64 4.54 16.63 -0.70
N GLU A 65 4.58 17.56 -1.66
CA GLU A 65 5.60 18.61 -1.75
C GLU A 65 5.57 19.51 -0.53
N ASP A 66 4.39 19.97 -0.12
CA ASP A 66 4.24 20.79 1.09
C ASP A 66 4.79 20.05 2.31
N SER A 67 4.67 18.73 2.38
CA SER A 67 5.18 17.92 3.49
C SER A 67 6.63 17.47 3.34
N ASP A 68 7.42 18.08 2.44
CA ASP A 68 8.80 17.70 2.13
C ASP A 68 8.97 16.21 1.78
N PHE A 69 7.93 15.63 1.17
CA PHE A 69 7.81 14.21 0.84
C PHE A 69 7.93 13.26 2.05
N VAL A 70 7.55 13.71 3.24
CA VAL A 70 7.57 12.92 4.47
C VAL A 70 6.20 12.32 4.77
N ASP A 71 6.18 11.02 5.05
CA ASP A 71 5.01 10.20 5.34
C ASP A 71 3.90 10.23 4.30
N CYS A 72 4.26 10.40 3.02
CA CYS A 72 3.32 10.38 1.90
C CYS A 72 2.62 9.02 1.77
N ARG A 73 1.31 9.02 2.00
CA ARG A 73 0.46 7.85 1.87
C ARG A 73 -0.83 8.20 1.15
N VAL A 74 -1.35 7.26 0.37
CA VAL A 74 -2.66 7.34 -0.29
C VAL A 74 -3.48 6.11 0.06
N ASN A 75 -4.79 6.26 0.22
CA ASN A 75 -5.67 5.12 0.40
C ASN A 75 -5.86 4.34 -0.90
N ALA A 76 -5.73 3.02 -0.83
CA ALA A 76 -5.96 2.11 -1.95
C ALA A 76 -7.41 2.16 -2.47
N TYR A 77 -8.36 2.62 -1.64
CA TYR A 77 -9.75 2.81 -2.00
C TYR A 77 -10.13 4.30 -2.03
N PRO A 78 -11.12 4.71 -2.86
CA PRO A 78 -11.63 6.08 -2.87
C PRO A 78 -12.35 6.42 -1.57
N SER A 79 -12.55 7.71 -1.30
CA SER A 79 -13.13 8.16 -0.03
C SER A 79 -14.53 7.62 0.22
N TYR A 80 -15.34 7.53 -0.83
CA TYR A 80 -16.75 7.14 -0.75
C TYR A 80 -16.94 5.68 -1.16
N THR A 81 -16.58 4.77 -0.26
CA THR A 81 -16.69 3.31 -0.50
C THR A 81 -18.04 2.72 -0.12
N GLN A 82 -18.86 3.46 0.63
CA GLN A 82 -20.14 2.99 1.17
C GLN A 82 -21.27 3.98 0.91
N TYR A 83 -22.50 3.47 0.83
CA TYR A 83 -23.71 4.28 0.84
C TYR A 83 -24.77 3.62 1.71
N LYS A 84 -25.30 4.36 2.70
CA LYS A 84 -26.28 3.84 3.67
C LYS A 84 -25.83 2.52 4.33
N GLY A 85 -24.54 2.40 4.64
CA GLY A 85 -23.95 1.21 5.26
C GLY A 85 -23.60 0.07 4.29
N ILE A 86 -23.99 0.18 3.01
CA ILE A 86 -23.72 -0.85 2.00
C ILE A 86 -22.39 -0.54 1.32
N GLN A 87 -21.50 -1.55 1.30
CA GLN A 87 -20.23 -1.51 0.58
C GLN A 87 -20.47 -1.48 -0.94
N ARG A 88 -19.79 -0.57 -1.64
CA ARG A 88 -19.93 -0.37 -3.10
C ARG A 88 -18.66 -0.64 -3.88
N TYR A 89 -17.56 -0.88 -3.19
CA TYR A 89 -16.26 -1.16 -3.82
C TYR A 89 -15.82 -2.58 -3.53
N PRO A 90 -15.34 -3.31 -4.56
CA PRO A 90 -14.83 -4.65 -4.38
C PRO A 90 -13.55 -4.63 -3.53
N PRO A 91 -13.24 -5.70 -2.79
CA PRO A 91 -11.96 -5.86 -2.12
C PRO A 91 -10.90 -6.27 -3.17
N ASP A 92 -10.50 -5.33 -4.02
CA ASP A 92 -9.67 -5.56 -5.20
C ASP A 92 -8.18 -5.22 -4.99
N PHE A 93 -7.78 -5.04 -3.73
CA PHE A 93 -6.40 -4.71 -3.37
C PHE A 93 -5.98 -5.45 -2.10
N ILE A 94 -5.01 -6.35 -2.24
CA ILE A 94 -4.33 -6.98 -1.09
C ILE A 94 -3.20 -6.05 -0.65
N PHE A 95 -3.20 -5.71 0.63
CA PHE A 95 -2.13 -5.00 1.29
C PHE A 95 -1.66 -5.84 2.47
N ALA A 96 -0.46 -6.39 2.38
CA ALA A 96 0.20 -7.06 3.48
C ALA A 96 1.35 -6.21 4.04
N ASP A 97 1.48 -6.20 5.37
CA ASP A 97 2.56 -5.52 6.08
C ASP A 97 3.39 -6.52 6.90
N LEU A 98 4.69 -6.57 6.63
CA LEU A 98 5.66 -7.36 7.38
C LEU A 98 6.60 -6.40 8.13
N ASP A 99 6.36 -6.21 9.42
CA ASP A 99 7.17 -5.32 10.26
C ASP A 99 8.30 -6.09 10.95
N LEU A 100 9.54 -5.61 10.82
CA LEU A 100 10.73 -6.18 11.46
C LEU A 100 10.58 -6.35 12.98
N THR A 101 9.80 -5.50 13.65
CA THR A 101 9.53 -5.63 15.09
C THR A 101 8.80 -6.92 15.47
N THR A 102 8.11 -7.55 14.51
CA THR A 102 7.44 -8.84 14.70
C THR A 102 8.38 -10.03 14.48
N PHE A 103 9.62 -9.78 14.03
CA PHE A 103 10.63 -10.79 13.76
C PHE A 103 11.87 -10.62 14.65
N LYS A 104 12.57 -11.73 14.90
CA LYS A 104 13.79 -11.73 15.75
C LYS A 104 15.02 -11.17 15.04
N SER A 105 15.02 -11.14 13.71
CA SER A 105 16.14 -10.68 12.88
C SER A 105 15.68 -10.35 11.46
N ILE A 106 16.53 -9.63 10.72
CA ILE A 106 16.29 -9.30 9.30
C ILE A 106 16.17 -10.58 8.44
N ASP A 107 17.00 -11.60 8.68
CA ASP A 107 16.93 -12.87 7.94
C ASP A 107 15.57 -13.57 8.09
N LYS A 108 14.93 -13.44 9.26
CA LYS A 108 13.59 -14.00 9.50
C LYS A 108 12.51 -13.21 8.78
N LEU A 109 12.65 -11.88 8.72
CA LEU A 109 11.77 -11.02 7.93
C LEU A 109 11.91 -11.35 6.43
N GLU A 110 13.13 -11.51 5.91
CA GLU A 110 13.38 -11.89 4.52
C GLU A 110 12.86 -13.29 4.18
N GLY A 111 12.99 -14.23 5.11
CA GLY A 111 12.37 -15.55 4.99
C GLY A 111 10.83 -15.48 4.93
N ALA A 112 10.21 -14.59 5.71
CA ALA A 112 8.76 -14.36 5.68
C ALA A 112 8.32 -13.69 4.37
N LEU A 113 9.08 -12.71 3.87
CA LEU A 113 8.86 -12.11 2.55
C LEU A 113 8.94 -13.17 1.45
N SER A 114 10.01 -13.97 1.43
CA SER A 114 10.21 -15.03 0.42
C SER A 114 9.08 -16.06 0.44
N THR A 115 8.62 -16.43 1.64
CA THR A 115 7.47 -17.33 1.81
C THR A 115 6.19 -16.69 1.29
N THR A 116 5.93 -15.43 1.63
CA THR A 116 4.75 -14.68 1.19
C THR A 116 4.71 -14.58 -0.34
N LEU A 117 5.83 -14.22 -0.99
CA LEU A 117 5.92 -14.14 -2.45
C LEU A 117 5.71 -15.50 -3.12
N ARG A 118 6.26 -16.58 -2.55
CA ARG A 118 6.03 -17.96 -3.04
C ARG A 118 4.55 -18.36 -2.91
N ILE A 119 3.88 -18.00 -1.83
CA ILE A 119 2.45 -18.27 -1.64
C ILE A 119 1.62 -17.47 -2.65
N ILE A 120 1.88 -16.18 -2.81
CA ILE A 120 1.19 -15.34 -3.81
C ILE A 120 1.37 -15.91 -5.23
N GLY A 121 2.60 -16.26 -5.60
CA GLY A 121 2.88 -16.89 -6.90
C GLY A 121 2.18 -18.24 -7.08
N SER A 122 2.19 -19.11 -6.07
CA SER A 122 1.59 -20.45 -6.19
C SER A 122 0.06 -20.48 -6.07
N LYS A 123 -0.54 -19.59 -5.27
CA LYS A 123 -1.98 -19.58 -5.00
C LYS A 123 -2.77 -18.76 -6.01
N ILE A 124 -2.22 -17.62 -6.42
CA ILE A 124 -2.94 -16.67 -7.28
C ILE A 124 -2.16 -16.29 -8.53
N ASN A 125 -0.97 -16.87 -8.76
CA ASN A 125 -0.10 -16.55 -9.89
C ASN A 125 0.20 -15.04 -9.98
N GLY A 126 0.35 -14.38 -8.82
CA GLY A 126 0.61 -12.95 -8.73
C GLY A 126 2.09 -12.62 -8.58
N THR A 127 2.51 -11.48 -9.12
CA THR A 127 3.81 -10.88 -8.86
C THR A 127 3.60 -9.50 -8.26
N PRO A 128 3.61 -9.33 -6.92
CA PRO A 128 3.20 -8.07 -6.29
C PRO A 128 4.26 -6.98 -6.38
N THR A 129 3.86 -5.74 -6.09
CA THR A 129 4.84 -4.71 -5.69
C THR A 129 5.30 -4.96 -4.27
N VAL A 130 6.61 -4.88 -4.03
CA VAL A 130 7.22 -4.96 -2.70
C VAL A 130 7.96 -3.67 -2.41
N LEU A 131 7.62 -3.00 -1.32
CA LEU A 131 8.30 -1.80 -0.85
C LEU A 131 9.02 -2.07 0.46
N TRP A 132 10.29 -1.67 0.56
CA TRP A 132 10.94 -1.46 1.85
C TRP A 132 10.48 -0.12 2.43
N THR A 133 10.01 -0.12 3.68
CA THR A 133 9.40 1.06 4.32
C THR A 133 10.20 1.63 5.49
N GLY A 134 11.42 1.14 5.67
CA GLY A 134 12.38 1.57 6.70
C GLY A 134 12.61 0.55 7.80
N ASN A 135 11.61 -0.30 8.08
CA ASN A 135 11.67 -1.30 9.14
C ASN A 135 10.84 -2.54 8.78
N GLY A 136 10.63 -2.81 7.50
CA GLY A 136 9.63 -3.76 7.08
C GLY A 136 9.35 -3.71 5.59
N TYR A 137 8.53 -4.66 5.16
CA TYR A 137 8.07 -4.76 3.78
C TYR A 137 6.57 -4.55 3.70
N HIS A 138 6.15 -3.62 2.86
CA HIS A 138 4.78 -3.58 2.39
C HIS A 138 4.67 -4.35 1.07
N ILE A 139 3.61 -5.12 0.90
CA ILE A 139 3.35 -5.92 -0.29
C ILE A 139 1.97 -5.56 -0.83
N TYR A 140 1.93 -5.17 -2.10
CA TYR A 140 0.72 -4.71 -2.80
C TYR A 140 0.40 -5.64 -3.97
N GLN A 141 -0.74 -6.33 -3.91
CA GLN A 141 -1.23 -7.17 -5.00
C GLN A 141 -2.64 -6.73 -5.40
N PRO A 142 -2.81 -6.05 -6.54
CA PRO A 142 -4.12 -5.80 -7.11
C PRO A 142 -4.80 -7.09 -7.56
N LEU A 143 -6.12 -7.15 -7.43
CA LEU A 143 -6.97 -8.28 -7.80
C LEU A 143 -8.03 -7.86 -8.82
N ASN A 144 -8.61 -8.85 -9.50
CA ASN A 144 -9.88 -8.70 -10.20
C ASN A 144 -10.99 -9.27 -9.30
N SER A 145 -11.79 -8.39 -8.72
CA SER A 145 -12.76 -8.72 -7.66
C SER A 145 -14.14 -8.10 -7.94
N VAL A 146 -15.12 -8.49 -7.14
CA VAL A 146 -16.53 -8.03 -7.19
C VAL A 146 -16.97 -7.60 -5.79
N VAL A 147 -18.03 -6.80 -5.68
CA VAL A 147 -18.57 -6.39 -4.38
C VAL A 147 -19.23 -7.63 -3.75
N LEU A 148 -18.63 -8.19 -2.70
CA LEU A 148 -19.08 -9.47 -2.16
C LEU A 148 -20.47 -9.37 -1.50
N GLU A 149 -20.82 -8.19 -1.01
CA GLU A 149 -22.14 -7.88 -0.45
C GLU A 149 -23.29 -8.06 -1.45
N GLU A 150 -23.01 -8.08 -2.76
CA GLU A 150 -24.02 -8.25 -3.82
C GLU A 150 -24.34 -9.72 -4.13
N TYR A 151 -23.64 -10.69 -3.53
CA TYR A 151 -23.78 -12.11 -3.85
C TYR A 151 -24.26 -12.93 -2.64
N GLU A 152 -25.36 -13.65 -2.83
CA GLU A 152 -26.04 -14.44 -1.78
C GLU A 152 -25.14 -15.46 -1.07
N GLN A 153 -24.17 -16.05 -1.77
CA GLN A 153 -23.22 -17.01 -1.19
C GLN A 153 -22.35 -16.41 -0.05
N PHE A 154 -22.27 -15.09 0.06
CA PHE A 154 -21.56 -14.40 1.14
C PHE A 154 -22.49 -13.84 2.22
N SER A 155 -23.80 -14.10 2.15
CA SER A 155 -24.80 -13.58 3.09
C SER A 155 -24.62 -14.06 4.55
N GLN A 156 -23.85 -15.13 4.76
CA GLN A 156 -23.45 -15.61 6.09
C GLN A 156 -22.46 -14.67 6.81
N PHE A 157 -21.86 -13.72 6.10
CA PHE A 157 -20.92 -12.74 6.64
C PHE A 157 -21.59 -11.37 6.71
N ASP A 158 -21.46 -10.65 7.82
CA ASP A 158 -22.02 -9.28 7.95
C ASP A 158 -21.32 -8.28 7.02
N TYR A 159 -20.00 -8.42 6.85
CA TYR A 159 -19.15 -7.51 6.05
C TYR A 159 -18.17 -8.32 5.19
N PRO A 160 -18.66 -9.11 4.22
CA PRO A 160 -17.85 -10.10 3.51
C PRO A 160 -16.62 -9.47 2.83
N SER A 161 -16.74 -8.29 2.22
CA SER A 161 -15.60 -7.65 1.56
C SER A 161 -14.53 -7.19 2.55
N LEU A 162 -14.92 -6.69 3.73
CA LEU A 162 -13.97 -6.31 4.78
C LEU A 162 -13.27 -7.52 5.37
N ILE A 163 -14.02 -8.59 5.65
CA ILE A 163 -13.48 -9.84 6.18
C ILE A 163 -12.51 -10.46 5.16
N PHE A 164 -12.87 -10.43 3.86
CA PHE A 164 -12.01 -10.91 2.79
C PHE A 164 -10.66 -10.17 2.72
N ILE A 165 -10.65 -8.84 2.85
CA ILE A 165 -9.38 -8.05 2.84
C ILE A 165 -8.41 -8.56 3.91
N ARG A 166 -8.90 -8.82 5.12
CA ARG A 166 -8.10 -9.29 6.25
C ARG A 166 -7.70 -10.76 6.10
N PHE A 167 -8.63 -11.58 5.63
CA PHE A 167 -8.37 -12.98 5.30
C PHE A 167 -7.23 -13.09 4.27
N ALA A 168 -7.30 -12.32 3.19
CA ALA A 168 -6.33 -12.42 2.09
C ALA A 168 -4.92 -12.07 2.56
N GLU A 169 -4.76 -11.03 3.39
CA GLU A 169 -3.48 -10.71 4.02
C GLU A 169 -2.97 -11.88 4.88
N PHE A 170 -3.79 -12.34 5.83
CA PHE A 170 -3.40 -13.40 6.76
C PHE A 170 -3.04 -14.69 6.01
N TYR A 171 -3.88 -15.10 5.05
CA TYR A 171 -3.72 -16.31 4.27
C TYR A 171 -2.44 -16.27 3.43
N LEU A 172 -2.21 -15.17 2.69
CA LEU A 172 -1.09 -15.06 1.78
C LEU A 172 0.26 -14.85 2.49
N THR A 173 0.24 -14.28 3.69
CA THR A 173 1.43 -14.18 4.55
C THR A 173 1.67 -15.42 5.41
N SER A 174 0.80 -16.44 5.34
CA SER A 174 0.82 -17.59 6.25
C SER A 174 0.77 -17.18 7.74
N GLY A 175 0.01 -16.13 8.05
CA GLY A 175 -0.13 -15.57 9.39
C GLY A 175 1.12 -14.84 9.90
N LYS A 176 1.93 -14.28 8.99
CA LYS A 176 3.16 -13.53 9.32
C LYS A 176 3.03 -12.02 9.18
N SER A 177 1.87 -11.53 8.74
CA SER A 177 1.56 -10.10 8.77
C SER A 177 1.60 -9.54 10.20
N ASP A 178 1.82 -8.24 10.33
CA ASP A 178 1.74 -7.55 11.62
C ASP A 178 0.34 -7.76 12.24
N PRO A 179 0.24 -8.33 13.46
CA PRO A 179 -1.06 -8.51 14.14
C PRO A 179 -1.82 -7.20 14.37
N SER A 180 -1.12 -6.07 14.41
CA SER A 180 -1.73 -4.74 14.56
C SER A 180 -2.22 -4.17 13.23
N HIS A 181 -1.77 -4.73 12.10
CA HIS A 181 -2.23 -4.32 10.78
C HIS A 181 -3.62 -4.91 10.50
N ASN A 182 -4.60 -4.00 10.44
CA ASN A 182 -6.01 -4.35 10.26
C ASN A 182 -6.55 -3.61 9.02
N PRO A 183 -6.21 -4.09 7.80
CA PRO A 183 -6.59 -3.41 6.57
C PRO A 183 -8.11 -3.35 6.42
N SER A 184 -8.56 -2.26 5.80
CA SER A 184 -9.95 -1.96 5.51
C SER A 184 -10.02 -0.92 4.39
N PHE A 185 -11.20 -0.73 3.83
CA PHE A 185 -11.47 0.34 2.86
C PHE A 185 -11.06 1.74 3.32
N LYS A 186 -10.99 2.00 4.64
CA LYS A 186 -10.60 3.30 5.20
C LYS A 186 -9.16 3.35 5.73
N SER A 187 -8.51 2.20 5.90
CA SER A 187 -7.19 2.09 6.55
C SER A 187 -6.09 1.54 5.66
N CYS A 188 -6.37 1.16 4.40
CA CYS A 188 -5.37 0.72 3.43
C CYS A 188 -4.52 1.90 2.89
N MET A 189 -3.81 2.60 3.78
CA MET A 189 -2.94 3.74 3.50
C MET A 189 -1.58 3.26 3.01
N ILE A 190 -1.41 3.16 1.70
CA ILE A 190 -0.17 2.70 1.08
C ILE A 190 0.84 3.84 0.90
N ARG A 191 2.13 3.52 1.07
CA ARG A 191 3.23 4.48 0.97
C ARG A 191 3.60 4.77 -0.48
N ILE A 192 3.98 6.03 -0.74
CA ILE A 192 4.53 6.46 -2.03
C ILE A 192 6.05 6.17 -2.08
N PRO A 193 6.56 5.40 -3.06
CA PRO A 193 7.99 5.21 -3.22
C PRO A 193 8.74 6.53 -3.43
N GLY A 194 9.97 6.62 -2.93
CA GLY A 194 10.76 7.85 -2.95
C GLY A 194 10.43 8.83 -1.81
N SER A 195 9.34 8.61 -1.06
CA SER A 195 9.03 9.38 0.14
C SER A 195 9.80 8.87 1.36
N TYR A 196 9.77 9.62 2.47
CA TYR A 196 10.40 9.22 3.73
C TYR A 196 9.39 8.77 4.78
N ASN A 197 9.82 7.93 5.71
CA ASN A 197 9.06 7.50 6.87
C ASN A 197 9.59 8.19 8.13
N SER A 198 8.85 9.15 8.70
CA SER A 198 9.35 9.94 9.83
C SER A 198 9.61 9.12 11.10
N LYS A 199 9.02 7.92 11.20
CA LYS A 199 9.22 6.99 12.32
C LYS A 199 10.67 6.55 12.49
N TYR A 200 11.49 6.61 11.44
CA TYR A 200 12.86 6.11 11.46
C TYR A 200 13.86 7.22 11.09
N ALA A 201 14.95 7.31 11.85
CA ALA A 201 16.01 8.28 11.63
C ALA A 201 17.04 7.83 10.56
N LYS A 202 17.18 6.52 10.36
CA LYS A 202 18.08 5.90 9.36
C LYS A 202 17.28 4.96 8.47
N ASN A 203 17.71 4.78 7.23
CA ASN A 203 17.06 3.90 6.24
C ASN A 203 15.58 4.19 6.00
N ASN A 204 15.13 5.42 6.22
CA ASN A 204 13.73 5.80 6.20
C ASN A 204 13.14 6.08 4.81
N LEU A 205 13.95 5.99 3.76
CA LEU A 205 13.49 6.10 2.38
C LEU A 205 12.65 4.89 2.00
N VAL A 206 11.45 5.13 1.49
CA VAL A 206 10.57 4.09 0.93
C VAL A 206 11.11 3.68 -0.44
N LYS A 207 11.53 2.42 -0.57
CA LYS A 207 12.20 1.91 -1.79
C LYS A 207 11.39 0.80 -2.43
N ILE A 208 11.31 0.81 -3.75
CA ILE A 208 10.78 -0.33 -4.52
C ILE A 208 11.82 -1.43 -4.52
N ILE A 209 11.43 -2.63 -4.07
CA ILE A 209 12.24 -3.86 -4.12
C ILE A 209 11.81 -4.72 -5.31
N GLN A 210 10.50 -4.80 -5.54
CA GLN A 210 9.88 -5.50 -6.66
C GLN A 210 8.72 -4.67 -7.20
N LYS A 211 8.55 -4.62 -8.52
CA LYS A 211 7.40 -3.99 -9.17
C LYS A 211 6.32 -5.04 -9.47
N TRP A 212 5.07 -4.65 -9.31
CA TRP A 212 3.93 -5.41 -9.80
C TRP A 212 4.01 -5.59 -11.32
N ASP A 213 3.67 -6.79 -11.79
CA ASP A 213 3.73 -7.19 -13.20
C ASP A 213 2.54 -6.73 -14.04
N GLY A 214 1.54 -6.09 -13.43
CA GLY A 214 0.32 -5.65 -14.10
C GLY A 214 -0.78 -6.71 -14.14
N TYR A 215 -0.52 -7.94 -13.69
CA TYR A 215 -1.52 -9.01 -13.66
C TYR A 215 -2.43 -8.87 -12.44
N ARG A 216 -3.74 -8.97 -12.67
CA ARG A 216 -4.80 -8.95 -11.65
C ARG A 216 -5.42 -10.33 -11.52
N PRO A 217 -4.97 -11.17 -10.58
CA PRO A 217 -5.57 -12.48 -10.36
C PRO A 217 -7.06 -12.37 -10.04
N PRO A 218 -7.92 -13.28 -10.54
CA PRO A 218 -9.31 -13.31 -10.17
C PRO A 218 -9.49 -13.72 -8.71
N ILE A 219 -10.42 -13.06 -8.01
CA ILE A 219 -10.73 -13.35 -6.60
C ILE A 219 -11.13 -14.81 -6.35
N SER A 220 -11.69 -15.49 -7.36
CA SER A 220 -12.11 -16.90 -7.27
C SER A 220 -10.99 -17.85 -6.84
N LEU A 221 -9.72 -17.52 -7.10
CA LEU A 221 -8.57 -18.31 -6.66
C LEU A 221 -8.39 -18.33 -5.13
N LEU A 222 -9.03 -17.40 -4.42
CA LEU A 222 -8.98 -17.28 -2.96
C LEU A 222 -10.29 -17.69 -2.27
N LEU A 223 -11.41 -17.75 -3.00
CA LEU A 223 -12.74 -18.00 -2.40
C LEU A 223 -12.85 -19.39 -1.77
N GLY A 224 -12.22 -20.42 -2.35
CA GLY A 224 -12.25 -21.76 -1.76
C GLY A 224 -11.63 -21.84 -0.37
N ALA A 225 -10.55 -21.07 -0.14
CA ALA A 225 -9.91 -20.98 1.17
C ALA A 225 -10.62 -19.98 2.10
N PHE A 226 -11.35 -19.01 1.54
CA PHE A 226 -12.13 -18.04 2.31
C PHE A 226 -13.38 -18.64 2.96
N HIS A 227 -13.99 -19.64 2.33
CA HIS A 227 -15.15 -20.36 2.85
C HIS A 227 -14.83 -21.58 3.73
N ALA A 228 -13.54 -21.96 3.82
CA ALA A 228 -13.08 -23.13 4.57
C ALA A 228 -12.91 -22.82 6.06
#